data_AF-J2P2W3-F1
#
_entry.id   AF-J2P2W3-F1
#
_cell.length_a   1.000
_cell.length_b   1.000
_cell.length_c   1.000
_cell.angle_alpha   90.00
_cell.angle_beta   90.00
_cell.angle_gamma   90.00
#
_symmetry.space_group_name_H-M   'P 1'
#
loop_
_entity.id
_entity.type
_entity.pdbx_description
1 polymer ?
#
loop_
_entity_poly.entity_id
_entity_poly.type
_entity_poly.pdbx_seq_one_letter_code
_entity_poly.pdbx_strand_id
1 'polypeptide(L)'
;MLTRPAAPAVLNLLGRLIASKSVQSADGNVSPMELVLSGQLLAFVARRIEMEPAFILEEVATYQSVGELLLEESVGDQTTIQAALTALREHCARGVTQSHDARAYALASEIFCIAIEETFHVPGRARDAMSAALALRVANQEKVVGDFAVAGR
;
A
#
# COMPACT_ATOMS: atom_id res chain seq x y z
N MET A 1 -5.59 0.93 -13.38
CA MET A 1 -4.83 1.17 -12.15
C MET A 1 -5.80 1.48 -11.00
N LEU A 2 -5.90 0.60 -10.01
CA LEU A 2 -6.59 0.88 -8.74
C LEU A 2 -5.62 1.67 -7.85
N THR A 3 -5.78 2.99 -7.79
CA THR A 3 -4.96 3.85 -6.92
C THR A 3 -5.59 3.95 -5.54
N ARG A 4 -4.84 3.59 -4.49
CA ARG A 4 -5.31 3.76 -3.10
C ARG A 4 -5.36 5.27 -2.78
N PRO A 5 -6.41 5.75 -2.08
CA PRO A 5 -6.47 7.15 -1.66
C PRO A 5 -5.38 7.43 -0.63
N ALA A 6 -4.67 8.55 -0.81
CA ALA A 6 -3.60 8.98 0.08
C ALA A 6 -4.16 9.36 1.46
N ALA A 7 -3.50 8.92 2.53
CA ALA A 7 -3.96 9.17 3.89
C ALA A 7 -4.15 10.66 4.27
N PRO A 8 -3.33 11.62 3.78
CA PRO A 8 -3.59 13.05 3.98
C PRO A 8 -4.92 13.52 3.38
N ALA A 9 -5.37 12.94 2.26
CA ALA A 9 -6.65 13.26 1.66
C ALA A 9 -7.82 12.75 2.51
N VAL A 10 -7.68 11.56 3.11
CA VAL A 10 -8.68 10.98 4.01
C VAL A 10 -8.75 11.77 5.32
N LEU A 11 -7.61 12.13 5.93
CA LEU A 11 -7.57 12.98 7.13
C LEU A 11 -8.18 14.36 6.89
N ASN A 12 -7.88 15.00 5.76
CA ASN A 12 -8.46 16.29 5.41
C ASN A 12 -9.98 16.20 5.25
N LEU A 13 -10.47 15.14 4.62
CA LEU A 13 -11.91 14.92 4.47
C LEU A 13 -12.57 14.70 5.84
N LEU A 14 -12.02 13.83 6.68
CA LEU A 14 -12.56 13.54 8.01
C LEU A 14 -12.49 14.75 8.95
N GLY A 15 -11.39 15.50 8.93
CA GLY A 15 -11.24 16.73 9.69
C GLY A 15 -12.26 17.80 9.30
N ARG A 16 -12.52 17.96 7.98
CA ARG A 16 -13.60 18.84 7.50
C ARG A 16 -14.97 18.35 7.94
N LEU A 17 -15.21 17.04 7.90
CA LEU A 17 -16.49 16.43 8.25
C LEU A 17 -16.78 16.58 9.76
N ILE A 18 -15.76 16.45 10.60
CA ILE A 18 -15.84 16.68 12.04
C ILE A 18 -16.04 18.16 12.33
N ALA A 19 -15.27 19.05 11.68
CA ALA A 19 -15.42 20.50 11.86
C ALA A 19 -16.81 20.99 11.44
N SER A 20 -17.36 20.48 10.32
CA SER A 20 -18.72 20.82 9.88
C SER A 20 -19.78 20.31 10.84
N LYS A 21 -19.58 19.12 11.42
CA LYS A 21 -20.51 18.54 12.39
C LYS A 21 -20.41 19.23 13.75
N SER A 22 -19.22 19.59 14.23
CA SER A 22 -19.07 20.34 15.48
C SER A 22 -19.73 21.71 15.42
N VAL A 23 -19.76 22.35 14.25
CA VAL A 23 -20.51 23.59 14.02
C VAL A 23 -22.02 23.35 14.08
N GLN A 24 -22.52 22.22 13.53
CA GLN A 24 -23.94 21.82 13.64
C GLN A 24 -24.34 21.36 15.05
N SER A 25 -23.40 20.87 15.87
CA SER A 25 -23.66 20.51 17.27
C SER A 25 -24.03 21.72 18.13
N ALA A 26 -23.58 22.93 17.77
CA ALA A 26 -23.96 24.16 18.46
C ALA A 26 -25.46 24.50 18.27
N ASP A 27 -26.08 23.99 17.20
CA ASP A 27 -27.51 24.12 16.89
C ASP A 27 -28.35 22.92 17.39
N GLY A 28 -27.76 22.00 18.16
CA GLY A 28 -28.49 21.01 18.96
C GLY A 28 -28.84 19.66 18.30
N ASN A 29 -28.35 19.34 17.10
CA ASN A 29 -28.82 18.18 16.32
C ASN A 29 -27.76 17.13 15.92
N VAL A 30 -26.63 17.03 16.63
CA VAL A 30 -25.64 15.97 16.33
C VAL A 30 -25.78 14.81 17.30
N SER A 31 -26.11 13.64 16.75
CA SER A 31 -26.18 12.40 17.52
C SER A 31 -24.80 12.04 18.09
N PRO A 32 -24.67 11.75 19.40
CA PRO A 32 -23.42 11.27 20.00
C PRO A 32 -22.78 10.08 19.26
N MET A 33 -23.61 9.25 18.62
CA MET A 33 -23.16 8.12 17.80
C MET A 33 -22.30 8.57 16.60
N GLU A 34 -22.63 9.71 15.98
CA GLU A 34 -21.90 10.21 14.82
C GLU A 34 -20.51 10.76 15.18
N LEU A 35 -20.36 11.31 16.39
CA LEU A 35 -19.07 11.75 16.92
C LEU A 35 -18.18 10.56 17.24
N VAL A 36 -18.75 9.49 17.81
CA VAL A 36 -18.03 8.23 18.07
C VAL A 36 -17.55 7.61 16.76
N LEU A 37 -18.41 7.49 15.75
CA LEU A 37 -18.03 7.01 14.42
C LEU A 37 -16.92 7.85 13.79
N SER A 38 -16.99 9.17 13.92
CA SER A 38 -15.96 10.07 13.37
C SER A 38 -14.63 9.95 14.10
N GLY A 39 -14.65 9.79 15.42
CA GLY A 39 -13.45 9.54 16.23
C GLY A 39 -12.80 8.19 15.92
N GLN A 40 -13.61 7.14 15.72
CA GLN A 40 -13.14 5.83 15.28
C GLN A 40 -12.48 5.92 13.90
N LEU A 41 -13.14 6.55 12.92
CA LEU A 41 -12.57 6.76 11.58
C LEU A 41 -11.23 7.52 11.62
N LEU A 42 -11.11 8.57 12.45
CA LEU A 42 -9.83 9.27 12.63
C LEU A 42 -8.75 8.37 13.25
N ALA A 43 -9.09 7.61 14.29
CA ALA A 43 -8.14 6.71 14.95
C ALA A 43 -7.62 5.65 13.96
N PHE A 44 -8.48 5.13 13.09
CA PHE A 44 -8.08 4.19 12.04
C PHE A 44 -7.16 4.84 11.00
N VAL A 45 -7.47 6.04 10.54
CA VAL A 45 -6.61 6.73 9.57
C VAL A 45 -5.27 7.11 10.18
N ALA A 46 -5.24 7.51 11.46
CA ALA A 46 -4.00 7.78 12.18
C ALA A 46 -3.12 6.52 12.28
N ARG A 47 -3.71 5.38 12.68
CA ARG A 47 -3.00 4.10 12.75
C ARG A 47 -2.49 3.64 11.39
N ARG A 48 -3.29 3.87 10.33
CA ARG A 48 -2.88 3.59 8.95
C ARG A 48 -1.67 4.44 8.55
N ILE A 49 -1.65 5.73 8.88
CA ILE A 49 -0.50 6.62 8.58
C ILE A 49 0.76 6.15 9.29
N GLU A 50 0.63 5.62 10.49
CA GLU A 50 1.76 5.11 11.29
C GLU A 50 2.35 3.83 10.70
N MET A 51 1.50 2.90 10.23
CA MET A 51 1.91 1.54 9.84
C MET A 51 2.14 1.36 8.33
N GLU A 52 1.37 2.04 7.49
CA GLU A 52 1.41 1.91 6.01
C GLU A 52 2.80 2.20 5.41
N PRO A 53 3.60 3.18 5.92
CA PRO A 53 4.99 3.36 5.51
C PRO A 53 5.86 2.10 5.62
N ALA A 54 5.77 1.40 6.74
CA ALA A 54 6.58 0.22 7.00
C ALA A 54 6.19 -0.93 6.05
N PHE A 55 4.89 -1.12 5.81
CA PHE A 55 4.38 -2.10 4.87
C PHE A 55 4.79 -1.79 3.43
N ILE A 56 4.77 -0.51 3.02
CA ILE A 56 5.23 -0.09 1.70
C ILE A 56 6.72 -0.41 1.52
N LEU A 57 7.55 -0.11 2.51
CA LEU A 57 8.99 -0.41 2.45
C LEU A 57 9.25 -1.91 2.34
N GLU A 58 8.53 -2.72 3.11
CA GLU A 58 8.60 -4.18 3.06
C GLU A 58 8.16 -4.74 1.70
N GLU A 59 7.06 -4.23 1.14
CA GLU A 59 6.56 -4.62 -0.19
C GLU A 59 7.55 -4.22 -1.29
N VAL A 60 8.12 -3.02 -1.25
CA VAL A 60 9.14 -2.57 -2.22
C VAL A 60 10.35 -3.50 -2.24
N ALA A 61 10.90 -3.80 -1.05
CA ALA A 61 12.05 -4.70 -0.93
C ALA A 61 11.71 -6.10 -1.46
N THR A 62 10.53 -6.61 -1.10
CA THR A 62 10.06 -7.93 -1.54
C THR A 62 9.91 -8.00 -3.05
N TYR A 63 9.25 -7.02 -3.67
CA TYR A 63 9.03 -7.02 -5.12
C TYR A 63 10.33 -6.85 -5.90
N GLN A 64 11.27 -6.06 -5.37
CA GLN A 64 12.61 -5.98 -5.94
C GLN A 64 13.30 -7.35 -5.95
N SER A 65 13.28 -8.08 -4.82
CA SER A 65 13.88 -9.41 -4.74
C SER A 65 13.21 -10.44 -5.66
N VAL A 66 11.89 -10.34 -5.86
CA VAL A 66 11.18 -11.17 -6.85
C VAL A 66 11.69 -10.88 -8.27
N GLY A 67 11.82 -9.59 -8.62
CA GLY A 67 12.39 -9.20 -9.92
C GLY A 67 13.81 -9.73 -10.13
N GLU A 68 14.65 -9.68 -9.09
CA GLU A 68 16.02 -10.20 -9.13
C GLU A 68 16.04 -11.72 -9.36
N LEU A 69 15.16 -12.47 -8.70
CA LEU A 69 15.01 -13.92 -8.93
C LEU A 69 14.56 -14.26 -10.36
N LEU A 70 13.67 -13.47 -10.96
CA LEU A 70 13.27 -13.68 -12.35
C LEU A 70 14.44 -13.54 -13.33
N LEU A 71 15.36 -12.60 -13.05
CA LEU A 71 16.58 -12.45 -13.85
C LEU A 71 17.54 -13.62 -13.64
N GLU A 72 17.76 -14.03 -12.39
CA GLU A 72 18.62 -15.17 -12.06
C GLU A 72 18.13 -16.48 -12.71
N GLU A 73 16.82 -16.71 -12.72
CA GLU A 73 16.21 -17.91 -13.31
C GLU A 73 15.90 -17.77 -14.80
N SER A 74 16.20 -16.62 -15.42
CA SER A 74 15.92 -16.33 -16.83
C SER A 74 14.44 -16.53 -17.21
N VAL A 75 13.53 -16.18 -16.29
CA VAL A 75 12.08 -16.31 -16.44
C VAL A 75 11.48 -15.02 -17.00
N GLY A 76 10.73 -15.13 -18.10
CA GLY A 76 10.00 -14.03 -18.72
C GLY A 76 10.86 -13.03 -19.50
N ASP A 77 10.30 -11.86 -19.82
CA ASP A 77 11.02 -10.80 -20.55
C ASP A 77 12.09 -10.12 -19.69
N GLN A 78 13.31 -10.66 -19.81
CA GLN A 78 14.52 -10.18 -19.13
C GLN A 78 14.81 -8.69 -19.38
N THR A 79 14.50 -8.18 -20.58
CA THR A 79 14.79 -6.78 -20.93
C THR A 79 13.88 -5.86 -20.14
N THR A 80 12.59 -6.18 -20.11
CA THR A 80 11.59 -5.40 -19.38
C THR A 80 11.81 -5.47 -17.87
N ILE A 81 12.09 -6.66 -17.33
CA ILE A 81 12.39 -6.84 -15.89
C ILE A 81 13.64 -6.05 -15.48
N GLN A 82 14.72 -6.15 -16.28
CA GLN A 82 15.95 -5.41 -16.01
C GLN A 82 15.73 -3.89 -16.06
N ALA A 83 14.94 -3.40 -17.02
CA ALA A 83 14.62 -1.98 -17.12
C ALA A 83 13.85 -1.48 -15.89
N ALA A 84 12.83 -2.24 -15.45
CA ALA A 84 12.03 -1.90 -14.27
C ALA A 84 12.85 -1.88 -12.97
N LEU A 85 13.71 -2.89 -12.76
CA LEU A 85 14.64 -2.93 -11.62
C LEU A 85 15.64 -1.77 -11.64
N THR A 86 16.16 -1.43 -12.83
CA THR A 86 17.09 -0.31 -12.98
C THR A 86 16.40 1.00 -12.60
N ALA A 87 15.18 1.24 -13.08
CA ALA A 87 14.41 2.43 -12.74
C ALA A 87 14.15 2.54 -11.23
N LEU A 88 13.81 1.43 -10.57
CA LEU A 88 13.63 1.38 -9.11
C LEU A 88 14.94 1.71 -8.37
N ARG A 89 16.06 1.07 -8.75
CA ARG A 89 17.37 1.29 -8.12
C ARG A 89 17.86 2.72 -8.29
N GLU A 90 17.71 3.30 -9.48
CA GLU A 90 18.06 4.70 -9.74
C GLU A 90 17.21 5.67 -8.93
N HIS A 91 15.94 5.35 -8.71
CA HIS A 91 15.06 6.14 -7.86
C HIS A 91 15.50 6.07 -6.39
N CYS A 92 15.75 4.86 -5.87
CA CYS A 92 16.25 4.66 -4.51
C CYS A 92 17.63 5.31 -4.26
N ALA A 93 18.53 5.26 -5.26
CA ALA A 93 19.87 5.84 -5.16
C ALA A 93 19.87 7.38 -5.08
N ARG A 94 18.79 8.04 -5.53
CA ARG A 94 18.65 9.51 -5.45
C ARG A 94 18.33 10.02 -4.03
N GLY A 95 18.20 9.13 -3.04
CA GLY A 95 18.09 9.51 -1.63
C GLY A 95 16.77 10.15 -1.24
N VAL A 96 15.72 10.01 -2.06
CA VAL A 96 14.37 10.54 -1.80
C VAL A 96 13.47 9.48 -1.15
N THR A 97 14.04 8.48 -0.48
CA THR A 97 13.30 7.46 0.27
C THR A 97 12.69 8.08 1.53
N GLN A 98 11.67 8.90 1.33
CA GLN A 98 10.75 9.30 2.38
C GLN A 98 9.86 8.09 2.69
N SER A 99 9.39 8.01 3.93
CA SER A 99 8.43 7.02 4.43
C SER A 99 7.11 6.94 3.62
N HIS A 100 6.92 7.79 2.62
CA HIS A 100 5.76 7.85 1.74
C HIS A 100 6.14 7.90 0.25
N ASP A 101 7.25 7.24 -0.13
CA ASP A 101 7.74 7.24 -1.50
C ASP A 101 6.83 6.43 -2.45
N ALA A 102 5.74 7.08 -2.86
CA ALA A 102 4.75 6.53 -3.78
C ALA A 102 5.37 6.17 -5.14
N ARG A 103 6.49 6.81 -5.52
CA ARG A 103 7.17 6.50 -6.78
C ARG A 103 7.95 5.20 -6.68
N ALA A 104 8.70 5.00 -5.59
CA ALA A 104 9.36 3.72 -5.33
C ALA A 104 8.35 2.57 -5.30
N TYR A 105 7.22 2.76 -4.61
CA TYR A 105 6.16 1.76 -4.54
C TYR A 105 5.50 1.47 -5.90
N ALA A 106 5.27 2.50 -6.72
CA ALA A 106 4.74 2.33 -8.08
C ALA A 106 5.68 1.53 -8.98
N LEU A 107 6.98 1.85 -8.94
CA LEU A 107 8.01 1.14 -9.71
C LEU A 107 8.16 -0.31 -9.25
N ALA A 108 8.15 -0.55 -7.93
CA ALA A 108 8.17 -1.90 -7.39
C ALA A 108 6.90 -2.71 -7.76
N SER A 109 5.73 -2.05 -7.77
CA SER A 109 4.48 -2.69 -8.19
C SER A 109 4.48 -3.07 -9.67
N GLU A 110 5.16 -2.31 -10.53
CA GLU A 110 5.35 -2.65 -11.94
C GLU A 110 6.15 -3.95 -12.09
N ILE A 111 7.25 -4.10 -11.33
CA ILE A 111 8.02 -5.35 -11.26
C ILE A 111 7.13 -6.50 -10.81
N PHE A 112 6.30 -6.29 -9.79
CA PHE A 112 5.41 -7.33 -9.28
C PHE A 112 4.32 -7.73 -10.29
N CYS A 113 3.77 -6.78 -11.06
CA CYS A 113 2.83 -7.07 -12.14
C CYS A 113 3.47 -7.95 -13.22
N ILE A 114 4.67 -7.59 -13.68
CA ILE A 114 5.43 -8.41 -14.63
C ILE A 114 5.67 -9.80 -14.05
N ALA A 115 6.09 -9.89 -12.79
CA ALA A 115 6.34 -11.17 -12.13
C ALA A 115 5.10 -12.09 -12.09
N ILE A 116 3.91 -11.54 -11.86
CA ILE A 116 2.66 -12.31 -11.89
C ILE A 116 2.42 -12.90 -13.28
N GLU A 117 2.55 -12.09 -14.33
CA GLU A 117 2.31 -12.51 -15.71
C GLU A 117 3.31 -13.60 -16.13
N GLU A 118 4.59 -13.43 -15.79
CA GLU A 118 5.66 -14.32 -16.24
C GLU A 118 5.76 -15.63 -15.44
N THR A 119 5.37 -15.64 -14.16
CA THR A 119 5.49 -16.85 -13.30
C THR A 119 4.21 -17.70 -13.26
N PHE A 120 3.10 -17.22 -13.82
CA PHE A 120 1.81 -17.92 -13.73
C PHE A 120 1.86 -19.35 -14.31
N HIS A 121 2.66 -19.55 -15.36
CA HIS A 121 2.81 -20.83 -16.06
C HIS A 121 4.14 -21.55 -15.82
N VAL A 122 5.08 -20.94 -15.08
CA VAL A 122 6.45 -21.44 -14.94
C VAL A 122 6.70 -21.92 -13.51
N PRO A 123 7.06 -23.19 -13.26
CA PRO A 123 7.47 -23.63 -11.93
C PRO A 123 8.88 -23.12 -11.61
N GLY A 124 9.20 -22.93 -10.33
CA GLY A 124 10.55 -22.49 -9.92
C GLY A 124 10.52 -21.61 -8.68
N ARG A 125 11.71 -21.20 -8.20
CA ARG A 125 11.81 -20.38 -6.98
C ARG A 125 11.22 -18.99 -7.22
N ALA A 126 11.28 -18.47 -8.45
CA ALA A 126 10.63 -17.21 -8.79
C ALA A 126 9.10 -17.26 -8.61
N ARG A 127 8.45 -18.38 -8.94
CA ARG A 127 7.00 -18.57 -8.71
C ARG A 127 6.67 -18.66 -7.23
N ASP A 128 7.48 -19.37 -6.46
CA ASP A 128 7.30 -19.49 -5.01
C ASP A 128 7.47 -18.12 -4.34
N ALA A 129 8.48 -17.36 -4.76
CA ALA A 129 8.73 -16.00 -4.29
C ALA A 129 7.59 -15.03 -4.68
N MET A 130 7.09 -15.10 -5.92
CA MET A 130 5.91 -14.33 -6.36
C MET A 130 4.69 -14.67 -5.49
N SER A 131 4.45 -15.96 -5.23
CA SER A 131 3.31 -16.41 -4.41
C SER A 131 3.43 -15.91 -2.96
N ALA A 132 4.63 -15.95 -2.39
CA ALA A 132 4.92 -15.40 -1.07
C ALA A 132 4.72 -13.87 -1.02
N ALA A 133 5.15 -13.16 -2.07
CA ALA A 133 4.95 -11.72 -2.20
C ALA A 133 3.46 -11.34 -2.33
N LEU A 134 2.66 -12.16 -3.01
CA LEU A 134 1.20 -12.00 -3.06
C LEU A 134 0.56 -12.22 -1.69
N ALA A 135 0.97 -13.26 -0.96
CA ALA A 135 0.48 -13.53 0.39
C ALA A 135 0.82 -12.40 1.37
N LEU A 136 2.05 -11.86 1.29
CA LEU A 136 2.48 -10.69 2.06
C LEU A 136 1.57 -9.48 1.77
N ARG A 137 1.34 -9.17 0.49
CA ARG A 137 0.46 -8.06 0.08
C ARG A 137 -0.96 -8.22 0.63
N VAL A 138 -1.50 -9.43 0.61
CA VAL A 138 -2.82 -9.73 1.18
C VAL A 138 -2.81 -9.51 2.68
N ALA A 139 -1.82 -10.03 3.41
CA ALA A 139 -1.70 -9.85 4.86
C ALA A 139 -1.55 -8.36 5.26
N ASN A 140 -0.77 -7.59 4.50
CA ASN A 140 -0.62 -6.15 4.71
C ASN A 140 -1.93 -5.41 4.39
N GLN A 141 -2.65 -5.81 3.35
CA GLN A 141 -3.97 -5.27 3.04
C GLN A 141 -5.00 -5.61 4.13
N GLU A 142 -4.96 -6.81 4.70
CA GLU A 142 -5.82 -7.18 5.84
C GLU A 142 -5.50 -6.35 7.08
N LYS A 143 -4.24 -6.04 7.37
CA LYS A 143 -3.89 -5.13 8.47
C LYS A 143 -4.41 -3.71 8.23
N VAL A 144 -4.46 -3.28 6.97
CA VAL A 144 -4.98 -1.96 6.57
C VAL A 144 -6.53 -1.93 6.52
N VAL A 145 -7.18 -3.04 6.16
CA VAL A 145 -8.64 -3.12 5.93
C VAL A 145 -9.40 -3.70 7.14
N GLY A 146 -8.81 -4.67 7.85
CA GLY A 146 -9.41 -5.34 9.02
C GLY A 146 -9.74 -4.37 10.15
N ASP A 147 -9.07 -3.23 10.19
CA ASP A 147 -9.40 -2.10 11.04
C ASP A 147 -10.85 -1.57 10.82
N PHE A 148 -11.45 -1.71 9.63
CA PHE A 148 -12.85 -1.30 9.37
C PHE A 148 -13.91 -2.28 9.91
N ALA A 149 -13.57 -3.55 10.15
CA ALA A 149 -14.54 -4.55 10.59
C ALA A 149 -14.87 -4.46 12.09
N VAL A 150 -14.01 -3.80 12.88
CA VAL A 150 -14.17 -3.69 14.35
C VAL A 150 -15.08 -2.53 14.76
N ALA A 151 -15.38 -1.59 13.85
CA ALA A 151 -16.29 -0.47 14.13
C ALA A 151 -17.78 -0.80 13.95
N GLY A 152 -18.11 -2.04 13.56
CA GLY A 152 -19.46 -2.46 13.17
C GLY A 152 -20.14 -3.50 14.08
N ARG A 153 -19.65 -3.70 15.31
CA ARG A 153 -20.33 -4.55 16.31
C ARG A 153 -20.74 -3.76 17.54
#